data_AF-A0AA91HG69-F1
#
_entry.id   AF-A0AA91HG69-F1
#
_cell.length_a   1.000
_cell.length_b   1.000
_cell.length_c   1.000
_cell.angle_alpha   90.00
_cell.angle_beta   90.00
_cell.angle_gamma   90.00
#
_symmetry.space_group_name_H-M   'P 1'
#
loop_
_entity.id
_entity.type
_entity.pdbx_description
1 polymer ?
#
loop_
_entity_poly.entity_id
_entity_poly.type
_entity_poly.pdbx_seq_one_letter_code
_entity_poly.pdbx_strand_id
1 'polypeptide(L)'
;MKKYKYHVCIKQPFEHCDRIFPNQQKYVSEILNSLKKDENIKKIIIFGSSLKPTCHIDSDIDIYLELDENKRVNFPFITKAYDYWNNFTVDANLRNEIKKTGVTIYER
;
A
#
# COMPACT_ATOMS: atom_id res chain seq x y z
N MET A 1 15.68 -5.12 9.23
CA MET A 1 15.44 -3.75 8.71
C MET A 1 14.66 -2.98 9.78
N LYS A 2 15.01 -1.70 10.03
CA LYS A 2 14.31 -0.90 11.06
C LYS A 2 12.87 -0.65 10.60
N LYS A 3 11.90 -0.98 11.46
CA LYS A 3 10.48 -0.72 11.25
C LYS A 3 10.14 0.63 11.89
N TYR A 4 9.79 1.63 11.09
CA TYR A 4 9.46 2.98 11.57
C TYR A 4 8.00 3.06 11.99
N LYS A 5 7.74 3.82 13.06
CA LYS A 5 6.40 4.21 13.49
C LYS A 5 6.27 5.72 13.39
N TYR A 6 5.15 6.19 12.87
CA TYR A 6 4.83 7.59 12.62
C TYR A 6 3.57 7.98 13.40
N HIS A 7 3.41 9.29 13.57
CA HIS A 7 2.16 9.82 14.12
C HIS A 7 1.01 9.58 13.14
N VAL A 8 -0.15 9.20 13.67
CA VAL A 8 -1.38 9.00 12.89
C VAL A 8 -2.08 10.34 12.74
N CYS A 9 -2.23 10.81 11.50
CA CYS A 9 -2.75 12.13 11.14
C CYS A 9 -4.16 12.09 10.53
N ILE A 10 -4.81 10.93 10.50
CA ILE A 10 -6.17 10.74 9.95
C ILE A 10 -7.16 10.33 11.04
N LYS A 11 -8.44 10.72 10.88
CA LYS A 11 -9.49 10.48 11.88
C LYS A 11 -9.88 9.01 12.05
N GLN A 12 -9.80 8.23 10.97
CA GLN A 12 -10.18 6.81 10.95
C GLN A 12 -8.96 6.01 10.50
N PRO A 13 -8.06 5.61 11.42
CA PRO A 13 -6.90 4.83 11.06
C PRO A 13 -7.29 3.43 10.59
N PHE A 14 -6.55 2.94 9.61
CA PHE A 14 -6.60 1.55 9.16
C PHE A 14 -5.49 0.72 9.83
N GLU A 15 -5.49 -0.58 9.57
CA GLU A 15 -4.48 -1.50 10.10
C GLU A 15 -3.07 -1.06 9.71
N HIS A 16 -2.17 -0.97 10.69
CA HIS A 16 -0.79 -0.49 10.50
C HIS A 16 -0.67 0.92 9.90
N CYS A 17 -1.67 1.79 10.07
CA CYS A 17 -1.59 3.19 9.64
C CYS A 17 -0.37 3.94 10.22
N ASP A 18 0.04 3.60 11.45
CA ASP A 18 1.25 4.12 12.10
C ASP A 18 2.55 3.73 11.39
N ARG A 19 2.51 2.82 10.40
CA ARG A 19 3.67 2.44 9.58
C ARG A 19 3.78 3.25 8.30
N ILE A 20 2.73 3.98 7.93
CA ILE A 20 2.66 4.81 6.73
C ILE A 20 3.11 6.23 7.07
N PHE A 21 3.96 6.80 6.23
CA PHE A 21 4.44 8.16 6.41
C PHE A 21 3.27 9.16 6.44
N PRO A 22 3.27 10.16 7.35
CA PRO A 22 2.09 10.95 7.66
C PRO A 22 1.37 11.59 6.47
N ASN A 23 2.11 12.11 5.48
CA ASN A 23 1.53 12.80 4.32
C ASN A 23 0.81 11.83 3.33
N GLN A 24 1.06 10.52 3.43
CA GLN A 24 0.47 9.51 2.55
C GLN A 24 -0.70 8.76 3.20
N GLN A 25 -0.88 8.84 4.52
CA GLN A 25 -1.92 8.12 5.25
C GLN A 25 -3.33 8.37 4.70
N LYS A 26 -3.66 9.61 4.33
CA LYS A 26 -4.96 9.95 3.74
C LYS A 26 -5.20 9.21 2.42
N TYR A 27 -4.23 9.25 1.50
CA TYR A 27 -4.35 8.62 0.19
C TYR A 27 -4.37 7.08 0.30
N VAL A 28 -3.55 6.50 1.17
CA VAL A 28 -3.59 5.05 1.44
C VAL A 28 -4.96 4.65 1.99
N SER A 29 -5.56 5.46 2.87
CA SER A 29 -6.92 5.21 3.34
C SER A 29 -7.97 5.26 2.23
N GLU A 30 -7.86 6.19 1.29
CA GLU A 30 -8.77 6.30 0.14
C GLU A 30 -8.65 5.09 -0.79
N ILE A 31 -7.41 4.69 -1.11
CA ILE A 31 -7.11 3.48 -1.90
C ILE A 31 -7.68 2.24 -1.21
N LEU A 32 -7.35 2.04 0.06
CA LEU A 32 -7.83 0.89 0.85
C LEU A 32 -9.36 0.81 0.84
N ASN A 33 -10.05 1.93 1.10
CA ASN A 33 -11.51 1.95 1.16
C ASN A 33 -12.18 1.64 -0.19
N SER A 34 -11.52 1.93 -1.31
CA SER A 34 -11.97 1.54 -2.65
C SER A 34 -11.69 0.07 -2.92
N LEU A 35 -10.43 -0.36 -2.72
CA LEU A 35 -9.96 -1.69 -3.10
C LEU A 35 -10.57 -2.82 -2.25
N LYS A 36 -10.80 -2.61 -0.95
CA LYS A 36 -11.36 -3.65 -0.06
C LYS A 36 -12.80 -4.10 -0.42
N LYS A 37 -13.44 -3.44 -1.37
CA LYS A 37 -14.76 -3.80 -1.89
C LYS A 37 -14.70 -4.83 -3.02
N ASP A 38 -13.52 -5.02 -3.61
CA ASP A 38 -13.28 -6.01 -4.66
C ASP A 38 -12.96 -7.36 -4.03
N GLU A 39 -13.86 -8.33 -4.22
CA GLU A 39 -13.72 -9.70 -3.68
C GLU A 39 -12.52 -10.45 -4.25
N ASN A 40 -11.99 -10.00 -5.40
CA ASN A 40 -10.80 -10.57 -6.01
C ASN A 40 -9.52 -10.21 -5.24
N ILE A 41 -9.56 -9.20 -4.36
CA ILE A 41 -8.41 -8.76 -3.58
C ILE A 41 -8.35 -9.52 -2.26
N LYS A 42 -7.32 -10.35 -2.08
CA LYS A 42 -7.03 -11.05 -0.83
C LYS A 42 -6.27 -10.20 0.16
N LYS A 43 -5.29 -9.46 -0.35
CA LYS A 43 -4.29 -8.77 0.48
C LYS A 43 -3.82 -7.49 -0.17
N ILE A 44 -3.66 -6.44 0.63
CA ILE A 44 -3.08 -5.16 0.20
C ILE A 44 -1.85 -4.88 1.06
N ILE A 45 -0.71 -4.68 0.40
CA ILE A 45 0.58 -4.40 1.05
C ILE A 45 1.12 -3.07 0.52
N ILE A 46 1.44 -2.14 1.42
CA ILE A 46 2.19 -0.93 1.08
C ILE A 46 3.68 -1.20 1.30
N PHE A 47 4.53 -0.76 0.38
CA PHE A 47 5.98 -0.91 0.50
C PHE A 47 6.71 0.36 0.05
N GLY A 48 8.03 0.25 -0.16
CA GLY A 48 8.82 1.32 -0.76
C GLY A 48 8.97 2.56 0.11
N SER A 49 8.84 3.73 -0.51
CA SER A 49 9.16 5.02 0.13
C SER A 49 8.16 5.41 1.22
N SER A 50 6.91 4.98 1.10
CA SER A 50 5.80 5.20 2.04
C SER A 50 6.08 4.76 3.47
N LEU A 51 7.05 3.87 3.66
CA LEU A 51 7.41 3.30 4.96
C LEU A 51 8.68 3.92 5.55
N LYS A 52 9.36 4.82 4.83
CA LYS A 52 10.69 5.33 5.15
C LYS A 52 10.67 6.82 5.51
N PRO A 53 11.58 7.31 6.38
CA PRO A 53 11.69 8.73 6.70
C PRO A 53 12.08 9.62 5.51
N THR A 54 12.57 9.02 4.43
CA THR A 54 12.94 9.68 3.17
C THR A 54 11.75 9.87 2.23
N CYS A 55 10.51 9.64 2.69
CA CYS A 55 9.32 9.90 1.90
C CYS A 55 9.18 11.41 1.65
N HIS A 56 9.11 11.80 0.38
CA HIS A 56 8.90 13.19 -0.04
C HIS A 56 7.45 13.42 -0.47
N ILE A 57 7.07 14.69 -0.65
CA ILE A 57 5.72 15.06 -1.09
C ILE A 57 5.41 14.54 -2.49
N ASP A 58 6.43 14.39 -3.33
CA ASP A 58 6.31 13.87 -4.69
C ASP A 58 6.52 12.35 -4.77
N SER A 59 6.81 11.68 -3.65
CA SER A 59 7.01 10.22 -3.65
C SER A 59 5.71 9.47 -3.92
N ASP A 60 5.74 8.52 -4.84
CA ASP A 60 4.59 7.67 -5.17
C ASP A 60 4.22 6.73 -4.02
N ILE A 61 3.02 6.16 -4.10
CA ILE A 61 2.59 5.08 -3.20
C ILE A 61 2.83 3.76 -3.91
N ASP A 62 3.72 2.94 -3.36
CA ASP A 62 4.05 1.61 -3.89
C ASP A 62 3.13 0.54 -3.29
N ILE A 63 2.36 -0.15 -4.14
CA ILE A 63 1.27 -1.02 -3.72
C ILE A 63 1.44 -2.43 -4.30
N TYR A 64 1.35 -3.43 -3.45
CA TYR A 64 1.27 -4.82 -3.87
C TYR A 64 -0.09 -5.41 -3.52
N LEU A 65 -0.70 -6.08 -4.49
CA LEU A 65 -1.98 -6.76 -4.37
C LEU A 65 -1.82 -8.27 -4.52
N GLU A 66 -2.37 -9.02 -3.58
CA GLU A 66 -2.57 -10.46 -3.79
C GLU A 66 -3.99 -10.68 -4.30
N LEU A 67 -4.11 -11.25 -5.49
CA LEU A 67 -5.37 -11.45 -6.19
C LEU A 67 -5.71 -12.94 -6.31
N ASP A 68 -7.01 -13.27 -6.23
CA ASP A 68 -7.55 -14.60 -6.55
C ASP A 68 -7.35 -14.93 -8.03
N GLU A 69 -7.76 -14.01 -8.91
CA GLU A 69 -7.70 -14.14 -10.36
C GLU A 69 -6.95 -12.96 -10.99
N ASN A 70 -6.33 -13.20 -12.15
CA ASN A 70 -5.62 -12.17 -12.91
C ASN A 70 -6.63 -11.25 -13.65
N LYS A 71 -7.29 -10.39 -12.89
CA LYS A 71 -8.25 -9.40 -13.38
C LYS A 71 -7.72 -7.99 -13.19
N ARG A 72 -8.19 -7.08 -14.03
CA ARG A 72 -7.91 -5.65 -13.90
C ARG A 72 -8.50 -5.13 -12.61
N VAL A 73 -7.69 -4.41 -11.84
CA VAL A 73 -8.10 -3.74 -10.60
C VAL A 73 -8.49 -2.29 -10.91
N ASN A 74 -9.63 -1.86 -10.37
CA ASN A 74 -10.10 -0.48 -10.50
C ASN A 74 -9.68 0.34 -9.27
N PHE A 75 -8.69 1.21 -9.47
CA PHE A 75 -8.24 2.15 -8.45
C PHE A 75 -9.16 3.38 -8.38
N PRO A 76 -9.29 4.01 -7.19
CA PRO A 76 -10.04 5.25 -7.07
C PRO A 76 -9.33 6.39 -7.80
N PHE A 77 -10.09 7.39 -8.22
CA PHE A 77 -9.51 8.64 -8.70
C PHE A 77 -8.90 9.40 -7.52
N ILE A 78 -7.57 9.52 -7.50
CA ILE A 78 -6.81 10.26 -6.50
C ILE A 78 -5.76 11.12 -7.19
N THR A 79 -5.41 12.25 -6.58
CA THR A 79 -4.39 13.16 -7.12
C THR A 79 -2.96 12.71 -6.85
N LYS A 80 -2.77 11.76 -5.93
CA LYS A 80 -1.48 11.22 -5.56
C LYS A 80 -1.08 10.12 -6.55
N ALA A 81 0.11 10.23 -7.11
CA ALA A 81 0.66 9.19 -7.97
C ALA A 81 0.93 7.91 -7.17
N TYR A 82 0.73 6.77 -7.83
CA TYR A 82 0.86 5.44 -7.26
C TYR A 82 1.30 4.47 -8.34
N ASP A 83 2.08 3.47 -7.90
CA ASP A 83 2.44 2.31 -8.71
C ASP A 83 1.89 1.06 -8.02
N TYR A 84 1.48 0.09 -8.83
CA TYR A 84 1.01 -1.17 -8.27
C TYR A 84 1.49 -2.40 -9.04
N TRP A 85 1.68 -3.46 -8.27
CA TRP A 85 2.00 -4.80 -8.75
C TRP A 85 1.04 -5.81 -8.14
N ASN A 86 0.93 -6.97 -8.76
CA ASN A 86 0.18 -8.09 -8.20
C ASN A 86 0.96 -9.39 -8.28
N ASN A 87 0.42 -10.47 -7.70
CA ASN A 87 1.00 -11.81 -7.73
C ASN A 87 1.24 -12.38 -9.14
N PHE A 88 0.67 -11.80 -10.19
CA PHE A 88 0.87 -12.20 -11.60
C PHE A 88 1.87 -11.31 -12.34
N THR A 89 2.18 -10.10 -11.86
CA THR A 89 3.06 -9.13 -12.54
C THR A 89 4.37 -8.87 -11.82
N VAL A 90 4.48 -9.22 -10.54
CA VAL A 90 5.67 -8.96 -9.72
C VAL A 90 6.84 -9.90 -10.09
N ASP A 91 8.05 -9.35 -10.26
CA ASP A 91 9.26 -10.16 -10.41
C ASP A 91 9.80 -10.68 -9.06
N ALA A 92 10.77 -11.60 -9.11
CA ALA A 92 11.31 -12.24 -7.92
C ALA A 92 12.05 -11.27 -6.98
N ASN A 93 12.74 -10.27 -7.50
CA ASN A 93 13.50 -9.30 -6.71
C ASN A 93 12.54 -8.39 -5.95
N LEU A 94 11.57 -7.83 -6.66
CA LEU A 94 10.55 -6.97 -6.08
C LEU A 94 9.70 -7.74 -5.06
N ARG A 95 9.34 -8.99 -5.36
CA ARG A 95 8.64 -9.87 -4.40
C ARG A 95 9.43 -10.08 -3.11
N ASN A 96 10.76 -10.24 -3.20
CA ASN A 96 11.62 -10.37 -2.03
C ASN A 96 11.71 -9.06 -1.23
N GLU A 97 11.74 -7.91 -1.91
CA GLU A 97 11.66 -6.61 -1.25
C GLU A 97 10.34 -6.45 -0.49
N ILE A 98 9.20 -6.70 -1.15
CA ILE A 98 7.87 -6.61 -0.56
C ILE A 98 7.77 -7.50 0.69
N LYS A 99 8.25 -8.75 0.62
CA LYS A 99 8.29 -9.65 1.79
C LYS A 99 9.12 -9.11 2.95
N LYS A 100 10.23 -8.42 2.66
CA LYS A 100 11.17 -7.91 3.66
C LYS A 100 10.71 -6.59 4.29
N THR A 101 10.08 -5.74 3.50
CA THR A 101 9.84 -4.33 3.85
C THR A 101 8.37 -3.97 3.98
N GLY A 102 7.51 -4.66 3.24
CA GLY A 102 6.10 -4.34 3.10
C GLY A 102 5.31 -4.44 4.39
N VAL A 103 4.20 -3.70 4.42
CA VAL A 103 3.24 -3.66 5.51
C VAL A 103 1.87 -4.01 4.95
N THR A 104 1.29 -5.10 5.44
CA THR A 104 -0.09 -5.49 5.14
C THR A 104 -1.05 -4.53 5.83
N ILE A 105 -1.97 -3.94 5.07
CA ILE A 105 -2.99 -3.02 5.58
C ILE A 105 -4.41 -3.57 5.44
N TYR A 106 -4.54 -4.73 4.79
CA TYR A 106 -5.78 -5.46 4.59
C TYR A 106 -5.47 -6.92 4.22
N GLU A 107 -6.23 -7.84 4.80
CA GLU A 107 -6.27 -9.25 4.48
C GLU A 107 -7.69 -9.78 4.73
N ARG A 108 -8.25 -10.56 3.80
CA ARG A 108 -9.58 -11.18 3.90
C ARG A 108 -9.52 -12.54 4.59
#